data_AF-A0A849DRD6-F1
#
_entry.id   AF-A0A849DRD6-F1
#
_cell.length_a   1.000
_cell.length_b   1.000
_cell.length_c   1.000
_cell.angle_alpha   90.00
_cell.angle_beta   90.00
_cell.angle_gamma   90.00
#
_symmetry.space_group_name_H-M   'P 1'
#
loop_
_entity.id
_entity.type
_entity.pdbx_description
1 polymer ?
#
loop_
_entity_poly.entity_id
_entity_poly.type
_entity_poly.pdbx_seq_one_letter_code
_entity_poly.pdbx_strand_id
1 'polypeptide(L)'
;MLEAERRLAEAIEELARMIAKSGELLVDIQGGTSAEASAGGDLGAGPPGSPPGAVRVEPAARAGGDADAGLGDGSRGGTGKPHTVAGFDPRPCLDQLPVFSRDRRGRTKTHGMWIDEHGVAHDLLSGEHDGMHVQVNKRAVRLGRIPPGAKMFSGSDIELKFAMGMRQTWERTGTIRNEIIVINKPEGPCQGELGCDALLPYYLPPGGTLTVYWPGGNHRTYRGAVDQ
;
A
#
# COMPACT_ATOMS: atom_id res chain seq x y z
N MET A 1 -37.01 1.02 -17.30
CA MET A 1 -35.73 0.76 -17.97
C MET A 1 -35.05 2.08 -18.35
N LEU A 2 -35.72 2.95 -19.12
CA LEU A 2 -35.22 4.29 -19.50
C LEU A 2 -34.79 5.22 -18.33
N GLU A 3 -35.44 5.14 -17.16
CA GLU A 3 -35.09 6.02 -16.03
C GLU A 3 -33.83 5.59 -15.27
N ALA A 4 -33.56 4.28 -15.22
CA ALA A 4 -32.34 3.77 -14.60
C ALA A 4 -31.10 4.10 -15.46
N GLU A 5 -31.24 4.02 -16.78
CA GLU A 5 -30.20 4.41 -17.74
C GLU A 5 -29.92 5.91 -17.68
N ARG A 6 -30.97 6.74 -17.53
CA ARG A 6 -30.80 8.20 -17.36
C ARG A 6 -30.06 8.55 -16.08
N ARG A 7 -30.38 7.90 -14.96
CA ARG A 7 -29.69 8.11 -13.68
C ARG A 7 -28.22 7.67 -13.73
N LEU A 8 -27.92 6.59 -14.47
CA LEU A 8 -26.54 6.15 -14.66
C LEU A 8 -25.75 7.14 -15.52
N ALA A 9 -26.34 7.67 -16.60
CA ALA A 9 -25.71 8.69 -17.44
C ALA A 9 -25.44 10.00 -16.67
N GLU A 10 -26.43 10.47 -15.90
CA GLU A 10 -26.29 11.67 -15.05
C GLU A 10 -25.17 11.49 -14.01
N ALA A 11 -25.08 10.31 -13.38
CA ALA A 11 -24.03 10.01 -12.39
C ALA A 11 -22.62 9.96 -13.01
N ILE A 12 -22.49 9.43 -14.24
CA ILE A 12 -21.21 9.40 -14.97
C ILE A 12 -20.74 10.82 -15.30
N GLU A 13 -21.65 11.68 -15.74
CA GLU A 13 -21.34 13.08 -16.09
C GLU A 13 -20.98 13.93 -14.85
N GLU A 14 -21.61 13.65 -13.71
CA GLU A 14 -21.26 14.28 -12.43
C GLU A 14 -19.87 13.84 -11.94
N LEU A 15 -19.54 12.55 -12.07
CA LEU A 15 -18.22 12.03 -11.72
C LEU A 15 -17.11 12.64 -12.60
N ALA A 16 -17.36 12.78 -13.91
CA ALA A 16 -16.43 13.41 -14.84
C ALA A 16 -16.16 14.88 -14.49
N ARG A 17 -17.20 15.63 -14.09
CA ARG A 17 -17.05 17.02 -13.61
C ARG A 17 -16.24 17.12 -12.32
N MET A 18 -16.41 16.18 -11.39
CA MET A 18 -15.62 16.14 -10.16
C MET A 18 -14.14 15.90 -10.44
N ILE A 19 -13.82 14.97 -11.35
CA ILE A 19 -12.43 14.66 -11.73
C ILE A 19 -11.76 15.87 -12.40
N ALA A 20 -12.45 16.55 -13.33
CA ALA A 20 -11.92 17.75 -13.99
C ALA A 20 -11.64 18.89 -13.00
N LYS A 21 -12.54 19.12 -12.05
CA LYS A 21 -12.39 20.16 -11.01
C LYS A 21 -11.27 19.86 -10.02
N SER A 22 -10.99 18.58 -9.76
CA SER A 22 -9.83 18.17 -8.95
C SER A 22 -8.50 18.36 -9.69
N GLY A 23 -8.49 18.36 -11.02
CA GLY A 23 -7.30 18.65 -11.84
C GLY A 23 -6.88 20.14 -11.79
N GLU A 24 -7.84 21.07 -11.76
CA GLU A 24 -7.54 22.51 -11.67
C GLU A 24 -6.98 22.92 -10.30
N LEU A 25 -7.31 22.20 -9.22
CA LEU A 25 -6.80 22.51 -7.88
C LEU A 25 -5.30 22.17 -7.69
N LEU A 26 -4.68 21.48 -8.66
CA LEU A 26 -3.30 21.01 -8.59
C LEU A 26 -2.29 21.90 -9.35
N VAL A 27 -2.74 22.96 -10.03
CA VAL A 27 -1.87 23.83 -10.83
C VAL A 27 -1.36 25.07 -10.07
N ASP A 28 -1.99 25.46 -8.95
CA ASP A 28 -1.67 26.72 -8.24
C ASP A 28 -0.62 26.61 -7.11
N ILE A 29 0.09 25.48 -6.95
CA ILE A 29 1.12 25.30 -5.88
C ILE A 29 2.56 25.37 -6.41
N GLN A 30 2.79 25.89 -7.62
CA GLN A 30 4.14 26.13 -8.15
C GLN A 30 4.34 27.60 -8.55
N GLY A 31 4.36 28.48 -7.54
CA GLY A 31 4.57 29.90 -7.79
C GLY A 31 5.02 30.67 -6.56
N GLY A 32 6.25 30.43 -6.09
CA GLY A 32 6.93 31.40 -5.25
C GLY A 32 7.86 30.81 -4.20
N THR A 33 9.17 30.80 -4.49
CA THR A 33 10.19 31.48 -3.68
C THR A 33 11.54 31.41 -4.41
N SER A 34 12.07 32.56 -4.81
CA SER A 34 13.48 32.75 -5.16
C SER A 34 13.90 34.18 -4.81
N ALA A 35 14.85 34.29 -3.87
CA ALA A 35 15.84 35.36 -3.66
C ALA A 35 16.70 34.90 -2.46
N GLU A 36 17.93 34.41 -2.66
CA GLU A 36 19.22 35.16 -2.63
C GLU A 36 19.58 35.68 -1.22
N ALA A 37 20.82 35.67 -0.69
CA ALA A 37 22.11 35.10 -1.06
C ALA A 37 23.07 35.20 0.16
N SER A 38 24.07 34.29 0.20
CA SER A 38 25.49 34.44 0.61
C SER A 38 25.95 35.13 1.92
N ALA A 39 26.68 34.37 2.74
CA ALA A 39 28.07 34.58 3.25
C ALA A 39 28.35 33.45 4.27
N GLY A 40 29.37 32.61 4.20
CA GLY A 40 30.82 32.84 4.12
C GLY A 40 31.44 32.01 5.26
N GLY A 41 32.52 31.25 5.02
CA GLY A 41 33.16 30.48 6.09
C GLY A 41 33.98 29.29 5.64
N ASP A 42 35.23 29.59 5.30
CA ASP A 42 36.36 28.69 5.07
C ASP A 42 36.80 27.92 6.35
N LEU A 43 37.67 26.92 6.15
CA LEU A 43 38.62 26.26 7.05
C LEU A 43 38.41 24.76 7.31
N GLY A 44 39.39 23.97 6.88
CA GLY A 44 39.95 22.90 7.73
C GLY A 44 40.04 21.51 7.09
N ALA A 45 41.21 21.20 6.53
CA ALA A 45 41.62 19.84 6.17
C ALA A 45 41.83 18.93 7.40
N GLY A 46 41.50 17.65 7.26
CA GLY A 46 41.88 16.57 8.18
C GLY A 46 41.77 15.18 7.50
N PRO A 47 42.83 14.32 7.55
CA PRO A 47 42.89 13.04 6.83
C PRO A 47 42.34 11.84 7.65
N PRO A 48 42.30 10.61 7.08
CA PRO A 48 41.25 9.64 7.34
C PRO A 48 41.57 8.63 8.47
N GLY A 49 40.55 8.27 9.24
CA GLY A 49 40.58 7.16 10.20
C GLY A 49 39.61 6.06 9.79
N SER A 50 40.14 4.91 9.36
CA SER A 50 39.41 3.65 9.22
C SER A 50 39.25 2.98 10.58
N PRO A 51 38.11 2.32 10.85
CA PRO A 51 38.09 1.17 11.75
C PRO A 51 37.76 -0.16 11.02
N PRO A 52 38.34 -1.28 11.45
CA PRO A 52 38.02 -2.62 10.96
C PRO A 52 36.84 -3.21 11.75
N GLY A 53 36.07 -4.11 11.12
CA GLY A 53 35.10 -4.92 11.87
C GLY A 53 33.95 -5.47 11.04
N ALA A 54 34.24 -6.26 10.00
CA ALA A 54 33.23 -7.08 9.35
C ALA A 54 32.90 -8.27 10.27
N VAL A 55 31.77 -8.20 10.98
CA VAL A 55 31.15 -9.38 11.59
C VAL A 55 30.22 -10.00 10.55
N ARG A 56 30.67 -11.13 10.00
CA ARG A 56 29.89 -12.01 9.14
C ARG A 56 28.88 -12.75 10.04
N VAL A 57 27.61 -12.42 9.92
CA VAL A 57 26.50 -13.23 10.46
C VAL A 57 25.90 -13.99 9.29
N GLU A 58 25.97 -15.32 9.35
CA GLU A 58 25.36 -16.21 8.37
C GLU A 58 23.83 -16.22 8.55
N PRO A 59 23.03 -16.15 7.48
CA PRO A 59 21.59 -16.36 7.59
C PRO A 59 21.30 -17.87 7.61
N ALA A 60 20.72 -18.33 8.72
CA ALA A 60 20.08 -19.63 8.80
C ALA A 60 18.90 -19.70 7.83
N ALA A 61 18.93 -20.68 6.94
CA ALA A 61 17.82 -21.05 6.08
C ALA A 61 16.56 -21.34 6.92
N ARG A 62 15.46 -20.64 6.64
CA ARG A 62 14.13 -21.00 7.13
C ARG A 62 13.38 -21.66 5.98
N ALA A 63 13.14 -22.96 6.13
CA ALA A 63 12.19 -23.71 5.35
C ALA A 63 10.79 -23.10 5.56
N GLY A 64 10.12 -22.77 4.46
CA GLY A 64 8.70 -22.43 4.45
C GLY A 64 7.90 -23.68 4.82
N GLY A 65 7.10 -23.56 5.88
CA GLY A 65 6.05 -24.50 6.21
C GLY A 65 4.73 -23.93 5.73
N ASP A 66 4.14 -24.59 4.74
CA ASP A 66 2.75 -24.39 4.32
C ASP A 66 1.84 -24.75 5.51
N ALA A 67 1.26 -23.73 6.14
CA ALA A 67 0.19 -23.91 7.12
C ALA A 67 -1.14 -23.57 6.46
N ASP A 68 -1.68 -24.55 5.75
CA ASP A 68 -3.09 -24.63 5.40
C ASP A 68 -3.89 -24.88 6.69
N ALA A 69 -4.52 -23.82 7.20
CA ALA A 69 -5.49 -23.91 8.29
C ALA A 69 -6.86 -23.54 7.73
N GLY A 70 -7.54 -24.56 7.21
CA GLY A 70 -8.94 -24.50 6.83
C GLY A 70 -9.83 -24.23 8.05
N LEU A 71 -10.77 -23.29 7.88
CA LEU A 71 -11.92 -23.14 8.76
C LEU A 71 -13.16 -22.77 7.95
N GLY A 72 -14.18 -23.61 8.07
CA GLY A 72 -15.56 -23.17 8.30
C GLY A 72 -16.33 -22.64 7.10
N ASP A 73 -17.03 -23.56 6.44
CA ASP A 73 -18.24 -23.32 5.65
C ASP A 73 -19.31 -22.59 6.50
N GLY A 74 -19.75 -21.42 6.01
CA GLY A 74 -21.04 -20.87 6.39
C GLY A 74 -21.19 -19.37 6.25
N SER A 75 -21.19 -18.81 5.03
CA SER A 75 -22.01 -17.60 4.78
C SER A 75 -22.26 -17.31 3.30
N ARG A 76 -23.55 -17.10 2.99
CA ARG A 76 -24.08 -16.73 1.69
C ARG A 76 -23.86 -15.23 1.45
N GLY A 77 -23.07 -14.87 0.45
CA GLY A 77 -22.97 -13.50 -0.04
C GLY A 77 -21.96 -13.38 -1.18
N GLY A 78 -22.46 -13.33 -2.42
CA GLY A 78 -21.72 -12.92 -3.62
C GLY A 78 -20.36 -13.59 -3.85
N THR A 79 -20.36 -14.72 -4.56
CA THR A 79 -19.13 -15.37 -5.06
C THR A 79 -18.49 -14.53 -6.18
N GLY A 80 -17.91 -13.38 -5.84
CA GLY A 80 -16.81 -12.87 -6.65
C GLY A 80 -15.73 -13.96 -6.59
N LYS A 81 -15.50 -14.68 -7.70
CA LYS A 81 -14.43 -15.69 -7.74
C LYS A 81 -13.16 -15.03 -7.20
N PRO A 82 -12.40 -15.70 -6.33
CA PRO A 82 -11.10 -15.19 -5.97
C PRO A 82 -10.28 -15.00 -7.24
N HIS A 83 -9.88 -13.76 -7.51
CA HIS A 83 -8.73 -13.45 -8.37
C HIS A 83 -7.44 -13.88 -7.64
N THR A 84 -7.39 -15.11 -7.16
CA THR A 84 -6.14 -15.85 -7.24
C THR A 84 -5.99 -16.14 -8.72
N VAL A 85 -5.29 -15.26 -9.43
CA VAL A 85 -4.84 -15.56 -10.78
C VAL A 85 -3.90 -16.75 -10.62
N ALA A 86 -4.43 -17.97 -10.72
CA ALA A 86 -3.65 -19.18 -10.67
C ALA A 86 -2.60 -19.06 -11.79
N GLY A 87 -1.32 -19.06 -11.41
CA GLY A 87 -0.22 -18.79 -12.34
C GLY A 87 0.14 -17.32 -12.54
N PHE A 88 -0.25 -16.41 -11.64
CA PHE A 88 0.29 -15.05 -11.63
C PHE A 88 1.81 -15.09 -11.47
N ASP A 89 2.52 -14.53 -12.44
CA ASP A 89 3.96 -14.34 -12.37
C ASP A 89 4.27 -12.91 -11.91
N PRO A 90 4.79 -12.70 -10.68
CA PRO A 90 5.11 -11.37 -10.18
C PRO A 90 6.37 -10.78 -10.83
N ARG A 91 7.20 -11.58 -11.52
CA ARG A 91 8.52 -11.15 -12.02
C ARG A 91 8.45 -9.96 -12.97
N PRO A 92 7.56 -9.93 -13.99
CA PRO A 92 7.46 -8.78 -14.87
C PRO A 92 7.09 -7.48 -14.14
N CYS A 93 6.34 -7.56 -13.04
CA CYS A 93 6.01 -6.39 -12.23
C CYS A 93 7.19 -5.98 -11.35
N LEU A 94 7.86 -6.94 -10.70
CA LEU A 94 9.05 -6.69 -9.89
C LEU A 94 10.19 -6.07 -10.71
N ASP A 95 10.37 -6.49 -11.96
CA ASP A 95 11.41 -5.98 -12.87
C ASP A 95 11.13 -4.54 -13.33
N GLN A 96 9.86 -4.09 -13.31
CA GLN A 96 9.47 -2.72 -13.63
C GLN A 96 9.58 -1.76 -12.45
N LEU A 97 9.55 -2.28 -11.22
CA LEU A 97 9.65 -1.46 -10.03
C LEU A 97 11.07 -0.91 -9.86
N PRO A 98 11.24 0.34 -9.38
CA PRO A 98 12.55 0.87 -9.11
C PRO A 98 13.24 0.07 -8.00
N VAL A 99 14.57 -0.04 -8.09
CA VAL A 99 15.37 -0.68 -7.04
C VAL A 99 15.12 0.02 -5.71
N PHE A 100 14.72 -0.76 -4.71
CA PHE A 100 14.49 -0.25 -3.36
C PHE A 100 15.79 0.35 -2.82
N SER A 101 15.76 1.66 -2.60
CA SER A 101 16.94 2.43 -2.18
C SER A 101 16.53 3.56 -1.24
N ARG A 102 17.50 3.98 -0.42
CA ARG A 102 17.35 5.16 0.42
C ARG A 102 17.68 6.40 -0.41
N ASP A 103 16.84 7.41 -0.32
CA ASP A 103 17.14 8.72 -0.89
C ASP A 103 18.34 9.37 -0.18
N ARG A 104 18.82 10.51 -0.69
CA ARG A 104 19.93 11.27 -0.09
C ARG A 104 19.67 11.71 1.35
N ARG A 105 18.40 11.72 1.79
CA ARG A 105 17.97 12.05 3.16
C ARG A 105 17.75 10.80 4.02
N GLY A 106 18.16 9.63 3.54
CA GLY A 106 18.00 8.36 4.22
C GLY A 106 16.58 7.79 4.22
N ARG A 107 15.64 8.40 3.50
CA ARG A 107 14.24 7.95 3.45
C ARG A 107 14.10 6.84 2.42
N THR A 108 13.46 5.76 2.79
CA THR A 108 13.06 4.70 1.86
C THR A 108 11.67 4.98 1.33
N LYS A 109 11.47 4.80 0.02
CA LYS A 109 10.13 4.76 -0.56
C LYS A 109 9.87 3.36 -1.09
N THR A 110 8.77 2.78 -0.66
CA THR A 110 8.24 1.59 -1.29
C THR A 110 7.45 2.03 -2.51
N HIS A 111 7.76 1.40 -3.65
CA HIS A 111 6.97 1.47 -4.86
C HIS A 111 6.26 0.14 -5.03
N GLY A 112 5.07 0.17 -5.62
CA GLY A 112 4.35 -1.04 -5.92
C GLY A 112 3.48 -0.89 -7.16
N MET A 113 2.88 -1.99 -7.55
CA MET A 113 1.89 -2.06 -8.62
C MET A 113 0.70 -2.87 -8.11
N TRP A 114 -0.52 -2.38 -8.37
CA TRP A 114 -1.74 -3.15 -8.26
C TRP A 114 -2.09 -3.71 -9.63
N ILE A 115 -2.43 -5.00 -9.69
CA ILE A 115 -2.92 -5.63 -10.92
C ILE A 115 -4.42 -5.79 -10.78
N ASP A 116 -5.18 -5.11 -11.64
CA ASP A 116 -6.64 -5.17 -11.62
C ASP A 116 -7.19 -6.46 -12.27
N GLU A 117 -8.52 -6.58 -12.27
CA GLU A 117 -9.23 -7.73 -12.85
C GLU A 117 -9.02 -7.91 -14.36
N HIS A 118 -8.55 -6.87 -15.05
CA HIS A 118 -8.22 -6.89 -16.48
C HIS A 118 -6.73 -7.16 -16.73
N GLY A 119 -5.92 -7.35 -15.68
CA GLY A 119 -4.48 -7.50 -15.78
C GLY A 119 -3.74 -6.19 -16.04
N VAL A 120 -4.42 -5.04 -15.91
CA VAL A 120 -3.79 -3.73 -16.06
C VAL A 120 -3.08 -3.37 -14.77
N ALA A 121 -1.84 -2.93 -14.90
CA ALA A 121 -1.02 -2.52 -13.77
C ALA A 121 -1.22 -1.03 -13.44
N HIS A 122 -1.41 -0.74 -12.15
CA HIS A 122 -1.60 0.60 -11.61
C HIS A 122 -0.52 0.90 -10.58
N ASP A 123 0.14 2.05 -10.71
CA ASP A 123 1.22 2.44 -9.80
C ASP A 123 0.70 2.70 -8.38
N LEU A 124 1.46 2.19 -7.41
CA LEU A 124 1.27 2.43 -5.98
C LEU A 124 2.54 3.04 -5.39
N LEU A 125 2.36 3.96 -4.45
CA LEU A 125 3.47 4.65 -3.81
C LEU A 125 3.25 4.79 -2.31
N SER A 126 4.28 4.50 -1.52
CA SER A 126 4.27 4.76 -0.07
C SER A 126 4.42 6.25 0.22
N GLY A 127 3.84 6.70 1.33
CA GLY A 127 3.93 8.07 1.81
C GLY A 127 2.56 8.72 2.02
N GLU A 128 2.60 9.97 2.44
CA GLU A 128 1.41 10.76 2.82
C GLU A 128 0.86 11.62 1.66
N HIS A 129 1.23 11.33 0.41
CA HIS A 129 0.81 12.12 -0.76
C HIS A 129 -0.68 11.96 -1.10
N ASP A 130 -1.29 10.86 -0.67
CA ASP A 130 -2.72 10.61 -0.79
C ASP A 130 -3.37 10.73 0.60
N GLY A 131 -4.64 11.13 0.65
CA GLY A 131 -5.38 11.24 1.91
C GLY A 131 -5.62 9.89 2.62
N MET A 132 -5.20 8.76 2.04
CA MET A 132 -5.49 7.43 2.58
C MET A 132 -4.75 7.17 3.88
N HIS A 133 -3.54 7.71 4.06
CA HIS A 133 -2.83 7.58 5.33
C HIS A 133 -3.63 8.14 6.53
N VAL A 134 -4.44 9.19 6.31
CA VAL A 134 -5.33 9.74 7.35
C VAL A 134 -6.44 8.75 7.68
N GLN A 135 -7.04 8.12 6.66
CA GLN A 135 -8.11 7.13 6.84
C GLN A 135 -7.60 5.88 7.54
N VAL A 136 -6.38 5.47 7.19
CA VAL A 136 -5.67 4.36 7.81
C VAL A 136 -5.49 4.65 9.32
N ASN A 137 -4.92 5.79 9.69
CA ASN A 137 -4.77 6.17 11.10
C ASN A 137 -6.11 6.33 11.85
N LYS A 138 -7.14 6.90 11.21
CA LYS A 138 -8.49 6.99 11.80
C LYS A 138 -9.07 5.62 12.12
N ARG A 139 -8.86 4.62 11.24
CA ARG A 139 -9.28 3.24 11.51
C ARG A 139 -8.47 2.62 12.63
N ALA A 140 -7.14 2.83 12.69
CA ALA A 140 -6.32 2.36 13.81
C ALA A 140 -6.84 2.85 15.16
N VAL A 141 -7.24 4.13 15.25
CA VAL A 141 -7.87 4.70 16.46
C VAL A 141 -9.20 4.02 16.79
N ARG A 142 -10.08 3.83 15.80
CA ARG A 142 -11.36 3.14 16.00
C ARG A 142 -11.20 1.70 16.49
N LEU A 143 -10.15 1.03 16.03
CA LEU A 143 -9.79 -0.33 16.44
C LEU A 143 -9.05 -0.38 17.78
N GLY A 144 -8.80 0.76 18.44
CA GLY A 144 -8.05 0.81 19.69
C GLY A 144 -6.57 0.43 19.57
N ARG A 145 -5.99 0.46 18.37
CA ARG A 145 -4.58 0.09 18.12
C ARG A 145 -3.61 1.22 18.43
N ILE A 146 -4.08 2.46 18.32
CA ILE A 146 -3.33 3.66 18.67
C ILE A 146 -4.26 4.67 19.36
N PRO A 147 -3.76 5.55 20.24
CA PRO A 147 -4.59 6.57 20.88
C PRO A 147 -5.02 7.67 19.89
N PRO A 148 -6.11 8.41 20.17
CA PRO A 148 -6.52 9.55 19.36
C PRO A 148 -5.39 10.56 19.17
N GLY A 149 -5.18 11.01 17.93
CA GLY A 149 -4.11 11.97 17.56
C GLY A 149 -2.74 11.34 17.29
N ALA A 150 -2.52 10.07 17.64
CA ALA A 150 -1.30 9.36 17.26
C ALA A 150 -1.31 8.96 15.77
N LYS A 151 -0.12 8.72 15.23
CA LYS A 151 0.09 8.15 13.90
C LYS A 151 0.96 6.90 14.01
N MET A 152 0.61 5.88 13.23
CA MET A 152 1.51 4.74 13.02
C MET A 152 2.39 4.98 11.79
N PHE A 153 3.65 4.57 11.86
CA PHE A 153 4.60 4.69 10.75
C PHE A 153 4.11 3.95 9.50
N SER A 154 3.57 2.74 9.69
CA SER A 154 2.95 1.92 8.64
C SER A 154 1.69 2.53 8.02
N GLY A 155 1.15 3.62 8.60
CA GLY A 155 -0.05 4.26 8.09
C GLY A 155 0.11 4.83 6.68
N SER A 156 1.36 5.04 6.27
CA SER A 156 1.74 5.52 4.95
C SER A 156 2.21 4.41 4.02
N ASP A 157 2.27 3.16 4.47
CA ASP A 157 2.69 2.02 3.67
C ASP A 157 1.64 1.68 2.60
N ILE A 158 2.09 1.13 1.47
CA ILE A 158 1.23 0.82 0.32
C ILE A 158 0.11 -0.13 0.73
N GLU A 159 0.47 -1.16 1.49
CA GLU A 159 -0.37 -2.29 1.82
C GLU A 159 -1.61 -1.87 2.62
N LEU A 160 -1.42 -1.05 3.67
CA LEU A 160 -2.53 -0.57 4.49
C LEU A 160 -3.38 0.46 3.77
N LYS A 161 -2.77 1.35 2.98
CA LYS A 161 -3.54 2.32 2.16
C LYS A 161 -4.40 1.61 1.13
N PHE A 162 -3.84 0.61 0.45
CA PHE A 162 -4.57 -0.20 -0.53
C PHE A 162 -5.71 -0.98 0.13
N ALA A 163 -5.44 -1.70 1.23
CA ALA A 163 -6.46 -2.44 1.97
C ALA A 163 -7.59 -1.52 2.49
N MET A 164 -7.26 -0.32 2.97
CA MET A 164 -8.26 0.67 3.38
C MET A 164 -9.12 1.14 2.19
N GLY A 165 -8.54 1.30 1.01
CA GLY A 165 -9.27 1.61 -0.22
C GLY A 165 -10.24 0.49 -0.64
N MET A 166 -9.79 -0.76 -0.54
CA MET A 166 -10.65 -1.94 -0.74
C MET A 166 -11.83 -1.93 0.23
N ARG A 167 -11.58 -1.68 1.52
CA ARG A 167 -12.64 -1.63 2.53
C ARG A 167 -13.62 -0.49 2.31
N GLN A 168 -13.17 0.72 1.98
CA GLN A 168 -14.09 1.83 1.65
C GLN A 168 -14.95 1.52 0.43
N THR A 169 -14.39 0.84 -0.57
CA THR A 169 -15.14 0.40 -1.75
C THR A 169 -16.20 -0.62 -1.36
N TRP A 170 -15.86 -1.60 -0.52
CA TRP A 170 -16.81 -2.57 0.01
C TRP A 170 -17.89 -1.91 0.88
N GLU A 171 -17.54 -1.00 1.79
CA GLU A 171 -18.50 -0.26 2.63
C GLU A 171 -19.53 0.51 1.77
N ARG A 172 -19.12 1.01 0.60
CA ARG A 172 -19.99 1.72 -0.34
C ARG A 172 -20.82 0.82 -1.24
N THR A 173 -20.29 -0.34 -1.65
CA THR A 173 -20.86 -1.15 -2.75
C THR A 173 -21.29 -2.56 -2.35
N GLY A 174 -20.91 -3.02 -1.16
CA GLY A 174 -21.06 -4.42 -0.73
C GLY A 174 -20.21 -5.42 -1.51
N THR A 175 -19.38 -4.97 -2.46
CA THR A 175 -18.63 -5.87 -3.36
C THR A 175 -17.36 -6.36 -2.67
N ILE A 176 -17.25 -7.69 -2.53
CA ILE A 176 -16.05 -8.35 -2.03
C ILE A 176 -15.04 -8.47 -3.18
N ARG A 177 -13.79 -8.10 -2.91
CA ARG A 177 -12.69 -8.15 -3.89
C ARG A 177 -11.54 -8.99 -3.38
N ASN A 178 -10.82 -9.57 -4.33
CA ASN A 178 -9.61 -10.35 -4.13
C ASN A 178 -8.57 -9.71 -5.02
N GLU A 179 -7.54 -9.11 -4.43
CA GLU A 179 -6.63 -8.22 -5.15
C GLU A 179 -5.19 -8.70 -5.02
N ILE A 180 -4.35 -8.32 -5.99
CA ILE A 180 -2.92 -8.60 -6.00
C ILE A 180 -2.16 -7.29 -6.07
N ILE A 181 -1.22 -7.11 -5.15
CA ILE A 181 -0.22 -6.04 -5.25
C ILE A 181 1.18 -6.62 -5.25
N VAL A 182 2.08 -5.93 -5.94
CA VAL A 182 3.51 -6.23 -5.98
C VAL A 182 4.24 -5.02 -5.41
N ILE A 183 5.19 -5.22 -4.49
CA ILE A 183 5.97 -4.14 -3.87
C ILE A 183 7.47 -4.40 -4.04
N ASN A 184 8.28 -3.34 -4.04
CA ASN A 184 9.73 -3.44 -4.19
C ASN A 184 10.49 -3.62 -2.87
N LYS A 185 9.80 -3.61 -1.71
CA LYS A 185 10.45 -3.71 -0.39
C LYS A 185 10.99 -5.14 -0.16
N PRO A 186 12.31 -5.35 -0.05
CA PRO A 186 12.91 -6.69 0.00
C PRO A 186 12.42 -7.56 1.16
N GLU A 187 12.14 -6.96 2.31
CA GLU A 187 11.67 -7.66 3.50
C GLU A 187 10.15 -7.91 3.49
N GLY A 188 9.45 -7.47 2.44
CA GLY A 188 7.99 -7.55 2.35
C GLY A 188 7.27 -6.59 3.30
N PRO A 189 5.99 -6.87 3.61
CA PRO A 189 5.20 -6.09 4.57
C PRO A 189 5.90 -5.92 5.91
N CYS A 190 5.87 -4.70 6.46
CA CYS A 190 6.54 -4.43 7.73
C CYS A 190 5.94 -5.27 8.87
N GLN A 191 6.83 -5.75 9.75
CA GLN A 191 6.52 -6.67 10.84
C GLN A 191 6.22 -5.91 12.14
N GLY A 192 5.71 -6.62 13.15
CA GLY A 192 5.38 -6.07 14.47
C GLY A 192 3.88 -5.75 14.63
N GLU A 193 3.46 -5.40 15.85
CA GLU A 193 2.05 -5.23 16.21
C GLU A 193 1.35 -4.12 15.41
N LEU A 194 2.07 -3.04 15.11
CA LEU A 194 1.60 -1.96 14.25
C LEU A 194 2.14 -2.08 12.81
N GLY A 195 2.71 -3.23 12.45
CA GLY A 195 3.18 -3.51 11.10
C GLY A 195 2.05 -3.91 10.18
N CYS A 196 2.22 -3.68 8.87
CA CYS A 196 1.29 -4.10 7.82
C CYS A 196 0.93 -5.58 7.95
N ASP A 197 1.91 -6.44 8.26
CA ASP A 197 1.70 -7.87 8.37
C ASP A 197 0.64 -8.26 9.42
N ALA A 198 0.68 -7.62 10.59
CA ALA A 198 -0.29 -7.84 11.66
C ALA A 198 -1.62 -7.12 11.41
N LEU A 199 -1.57 -5.95 10.77
CA LEU A 199 -2.72 -5.07 10.64
C LEU A 199 -3.61 -5.38 9.43
N LEU A 200 -3.07 -5.89 8.32
CA LEU A 200 -3.83 -6.10 7.08
C LEU A 200 -5.19 -6.82 7.25
N PRO A 201 -5.33 -7.90 8.05
CA PRO A 201 -6.63 -8.55 8.28
C PRO A 201 -7.70 -7.62 8.86
N TYR A 202 -7.30 -6.56 9.57
CA TYR A 202 -8.18 -5.56 10.17
C TYR A 202 -8.57 -4.44 9.20
N TYR A 203 -7.80 -4.24 8.12
CA TYR A 203 -8.06 -3.19 7.14
C TYR A 203 -8.84 -3.70 5.94
N LEU A 204 -8.70 -4.99 5.62
CA LEU A 204 -9.42 -5.60 4.51
C LEU A 204 -10.94 -5.70 4.77
N PRO A 205 -11.77 -5.68 3.71
CA PRO A 205 -13.19 -5.96 3.83
C PRO A 205 -13.42 -7.42 4.26
N PRO A 206 -14.48 -7.72 5.04
CA PRO A 206 -14.83 -9.09 5.42
C PRO A 206 -14.93 -10.00 4.21
N GLY A 207 -14.23 -11.14 4.26
CA GLY A 207 -14.21 -12.11 3.15
C GLY A 207 -13.31 -11.73 1.96
N GLY A 208 -12.86 -10.48 1.86
CA GLY A 208 -11.91 -10.05 0.84
C GLY A 208 -10.49 -10.54 1.12
N THR A 209 -9.67 -10.62 0.07
CA THR A 209 -8.27 -11.03 0.18
C THR A 209 -7.33 -10.07 -0.54
N LEU A 210 -6.12 -9.93 0.00
CA LEU A 210 -5.03 -9.21 -0.64
C LEU A 210 -3.80 -10.10 -0.66
N THR A 211 -3.28 -10.39 -1.85
CA THR A 211 -1.99 -11.06 -2.01
C THR A 211 -0.91 -10.03 -2.27
N VAL A 212 0.13 -10.02 -1.44
CA VAL A 212 1.27 -9.12 -1.58
C VAL A 212 2.46 -9.94 -2.06
N TYR A 213 3.05 -9.57 -3.20
CA TYR A 213 4.32 -10.13 -3.70
C TYR A 213 5.46 -9.15 -3.47
N TRP A 214 6.65 -9.66 -3.16
CA TRP A 214 7.86 -8.85 -2.98
C TRP A 214 9.12 -9.59 -3.48
N PRO A 215 10.30 -8.94 -3.54
CA PRO A 215 11.50 -9.54 -4.10
C PRO A 215 11.87 -10.88 -3.46
N GLY A 216 12.53 -11.74 -4.25
CA GLY A 216 12.92 -13.10 -3.84
C GLY A 216 11.87 -14.17 -4.08
N GLY A 217 10.81 -13.89 -4.85
CA GLY A 217 9.74 -14.84 -5.15
C GLY A 217 8.79 -15.07 -3.97
N ASN A 218 8.82 -14.18 -2.99
CA ASN A 218 8.04 -14.29 -1.77
C ASN A 218 6.66 -13.65 -1.95
N HIS A 219 5.67 -14.20 -1.26
CA HIS A 219 4.33 -13.64 -1.22
C HIS A 219 3.59 -14.02 0.05
N ARG A 220 2.54 -13.27 0.37
CA ARG A 220 1.60 -13.62 1.44
C ARG A 220 0.20 -13.13 1.10
N THR A 221 -0.78 -13.98 1.40
CA THR A 221 -2.20 -13.67 1.24
C THR A 221 -2.81 -13.33 2.60
N TYR A 222 -3.46 -12.18 2.68
CA TYR A 222 -4.18 -11.71 3.85
C TYR A 222 -5.67 -11.78 3.60
N ARG A 223 -6.45 -12.14 4.61
CA ARG A 223 -7.92 -12.22 4.55
C ARG A 223 -8.53 -11.23 5.55
N GLY A 224 -9.54 -10.50 5.11
CA GLY A 224 -10.29 -9.60 5.99
C GLY A 224 -11.11 -10.38 7.01
N ALA A 225 -11.02 -9.97 8.28
CA ALA A 225 -11.78 -10.56 9.36
C ALA A 225 -13.28 -10.28 9.23
N VAL A 226 -14.10 -11.23 9.69
CA VAL A 226 -15.56 -11.20 9.58
C VAL A 226 -16.27 -10.33 10.63
N ASP A 227 -15.65 -10.13 11.80
CA ASP A 227 -16.31 -9.53 12.98
C ASP A 227 -15.52 -8.36 13.57
N GLN A 228 -15.48 -7.20 12.88
CA GLN A 228 -14.74 -6.01 13.36
C GLN A 228 -15.52 -4.70 13.23
#